data_AF-A0A7X9IH23-F1
#
_entry.id   AF-A0A7X9IH23-F1
#
_cell.length_a   1.000
_cell.length_b   1.000
_cell.length_c   1.000
_cell.angle_alpha   90.00
_cell.angle_beta   90.00
_cell.angle_gamma   90.00
#
_symmetry.space_group_name_H-M   'P 1'
#
loop_
_entity.id
_entity.type
_entity.pdbx_description
1 polymer ?
#
loop_
_entity_poly.entity_id
_entity_poly.type
_entity_poly.pdbx_seq_one_letter_code
_entity_poly.pdbx_strand_id
1 'polypeptide(L)' 'PSDELAKELQNHVKAETAPYKYPRIVEFVPELPKTISGKIKRAAIRKMDLTRDM' A
#
# COMPACT_ATOMS: atom_id res chain seq x y z
N PRO A 1 7.92 -11.38 -0.18
CA PRO A 1 7.60 -10.38 0.86
C PRO A 1 7.02 -11.13 2.08
N SER A 2 7.25 -10.65 3.31
CA SER A 2 6.81 -11.34 4.54
C SER A 2 6.02 -10.44 5.48
N ASP A 3 5.31 -11.05 6.43
CA ASP A 3 4.52 -10.34 7.44
C ASP A 3 5.42 -9.58 8.42
N GLU A 4 6.61 -10.09 8.71
CA GLU A 4 7.62 -9.39 9.50
C GLU A 4 8.05 -8.08 8.83
N LEU A 5 8.30 -8.12 7.52
CA LEU A 5 8.65 -6.93 6.74
C LEU A 5 7.49 -5.93 6.70
N ALA A 6 6.24 -6.40 6.55
CA ALA A 6 5.07 -5.53 6.66
C ALA A 6 5.04 -4.82 8.03
N LYS A 7 5.30 -5.56 9.11
CA LYS A 7 5.29 -5.03 10.47
C LYS A 7 6.41 -4.02 10.71
N GLU A 8 7.60 -4.30 10.18
CA GLU A 8 8.74 -3.39 10.24
C GLU A 8 8.43 -2.05 9.58
N LEU A 9 7.88 -2.07 8.35
CA LEU A 9 7.49 -0.87 7.62
C LEU A 9 6.40 -0.07 8.36
N GLN A 10 5.40 -0.76 8.91
CA GLN A 10 4.36 -0.10 9.73
C GLN A 10 4.96 0.57 10.97
N ASN A 11 5.84 -0.11 11.69
CA ASN A 11 6.49 0.42 12.89
C ASN A 11 7.37 1.62 12.57
N HIS A 12 8.13 1.56 11.47
CA HIS A 12 8.94 2.67 11.01
C HIS A 12 8.09 3.91 10.73
N VAL A 13 7.02 3.79 9.91
CA VAL A 13 6.14 4.94 9.60
C VAL A 13 5.42 5.45 10.84
N LYS A 14 5.05 4.58 11.78
CA LYS A 14 4.43 4.97 13.05
C LYS A 14 5.39 5.78 13.95
N ALA A 15 6.69 5.53 13.89
CA ALA A 15 7.69 6.29 14.63
C ALA A 15 7.98 7.66 13.98
N GLU A 16 7.97 7.72 12.64
CA GLU A 16 8.28 8.95 11.88
C GLU A 16 7.09 9.90 11.71
N THR A 17 5.86 9.41 11.89
CA THR A 17 4.63 10.19 11.66
C THR A 17 3.69 10.17 12.85
N ALA A 18 2.66 11.01 12.81
CA ALA A 18 1.64 11.01 13.86
C ALA A 18 0.93 9.63 13.93
N PRO A 19 0.55 9.14 15.13
CA PRO A 19 0.04 7.77 15.32
C PRO A 19 -1.19 7.37 14.49
N TYR A 20 -1.92 8.32 13.90
CA TYR A 20 -3.09 8.04 13.05
C TYR A 20 -2.77 8.00 11.55
N LYS A 21 -1.54 8.36 11.15
CA LYS A 21 -1.11 8.44 9.73
C LYS A 21 -0.43 7.18 9.21
N TYR A 22 -0.07 6.24 10.09
CA TYR A 22 0.60 5.01 9.66
C TYR A 22 -0.33 4.12 8.81
N PRO A 23 0.23 3.36 7.84
CA PRO A 23 -0.55 2.45 7.03
C PRO A 23 -1.06 1.28 7.87
N ARG A 24 -2.37 1.02 7.83
CA ARG A 24 -2.99 -0.13 8.52
C ARG A 24 -2.78 -1.45 7.79
N ILE A 25 -2.64 -1.38 6.47
CA ILE A 25 -2.48 -2.51 5.57
C ILE A 25 -1.24 -2.24 4.72
N VAL A 26 -0.39 -3.25 4.55
CA VAL A 26 0.75 -3.23 3.62
C VAL A 26 0.59 -4.44 2.72
N GLU A 27 0.32 -4.18 1.44
CA GLU A 27 0.19 -5.21 0.41
C GLU A 27 1.39 -5.14 -0.52
N PHE A 28 2.01 -6.29 -0.77
CA PHE A 28 3.11 -6.39 -1.71
C PHE A 28 2.61 -6.97 -3.03
N VAL A 29 2.76 -6.19 -4.09
CA VAL A 29 2.37 -6.59 -5.45
C VAL A 29 3.62 -6.71 -6.33
N PRO A 30 3.62 -7.61 -7.32
CA PRO A 30 4.72 -7.70 -8.28
C PRO A 30 4.86 -6.42 -9.12
N GLU A 31 3.74 -5.72 -9.38
CA GLU A 31 3.74 -4.46 -10.13
C GLU A 31 2.57 -3.55 -9.73
N LEU A 32 2.79 -2.24 -9.79
CA LEU A 32 1.75 -1.22 -9.64
C LEU A 32 1.12 -0.88 -11.00
N PRO A 33 -0.22 -0.70 -11.08
CA PRO A 33 -0.86 -0.26 -12.31
C PRO A 33 -0.37 1.14 -12.68
N LYS A 34 0.16 1.30 -13.90
CA LYS A 34 0.75 2.56 -14.39
C LYS A 34 0.13 3.03 -15.71
N THR A 35 0.33 4.31 -16.03
CA THR A 35 0.11 4.86 -17.38
C THR A 35 1.24 4.45 -18.32
N ILE A 36 1.06 4.69 -19.63
CA ILE A 36 2.12 4.49 -20.63
C ILE A 36 3.37 5.30 -20.28
N SER A 37 3.19 6.48 -19.69
CA SER A 37 4.27 7.34 -19.17
C SER A 37 4.78 6.94 -17.77
N GLY A 38 4.34 5.81 -17.19
CA GLY A 38 4.82 5.28 -15.92
C GLY A 38 4.18 5.86 -14.64
N LYS A 39 3.21 6.78 -14.75
CA LYS A 39 2.52 7.34 -13.57
C LYS A 39 1.60 6.30 -12.94
N ILE A 40 1.60 6.19 -11.60
CA ILE A 40 0.74 5.26 -10.87
C ILE A 40 -0.75 5.63 -11.07
N LYS A 41 -1.56 4.65 -11.50
CA LYS A 41 -3.00 4.77 -11.66
C LYS A 41 -3.73 4.48 -10.34
N ARG A 42 -3.73 5.46 -9.42
CA ARG A 42 -4.38 5.31 -8.10
C ARG A 42 -5.86 4.92 -8.15
N ALA A 43 -6.60 5.37 -9.17
CA ALA A 43 -8.01 4.98 -9.35
C ALA A 43 -8.18 3.48 -9.63
N ALA A 44 -7.24 2.85 -10.35
CA ALA A 44 -7.26 1.42 -10.60
C ALA A 44 -6.98 0.64 -9.30
N ILE A 45 -6.03 1.08 -8.49
CA ILE A 45 -5.73 0.50 -7.18
C ILE A 45 -6.99 0.52 -6.30
N ARG A 46 -7.64 1.69 -6.17
CA ARG A 46 -8.89 1.82 -5.39
C ARG A 46 -10.00 0.89 -5.89
N LYS A 47 -10.13 0.72 -7.21
CA LYS A 47 -11.12 -0.21 -7.79
C LYS A 47 -10.77 -1.66 -7.44
N MET A 48 -9.51 -2.05 -7.52
CA MET A 48 -9.05 -3.39 -7.13
C MET A 48 -9.33 -3.67 -5.66
N ASP A 49 -9.06 -2.71 -4.78
CA ASP A 49 -9.35 -2.82 -3.35
C ASP A 49 -10.86 -3.02 -3.11
N LEU A 50 -11.72 -2.20 -3.73
CA LEU A 50 -13.17 -2.31 -3.60
C LEU A 50 -13.72 -3.63 -4.12
N THR A 51 -13.24 -4.14 -5.26
CA THR A 51 -13.73 -5.41 -5.81
C THR A 51 -13.30 -6.60 -4.96
N ARG A 52 -12.15 -6.54 -4.29
CA ARG A 52 -11.64 -7.64 -3.46
C ARG A 52 -12.40 -7.78 -2.14
N ASP A 53 -12.91 -6.69 -1.60
CA ASP A 53 -13.65 -6.66 -0.33
C ASP A 53 -15.16 -6.96 -0.50
N MET A 54 -15.61 -7.22 -1.73
CA MET A 54 -16.98 -7.63 -2.11
C MET A 54 -17.05 -9.15 -2.30
#